data_AF-A0A7X3HEI6-F1
#
_entry.id   AF-A0A7X3HEI6-F1
#
_cell.length_a   1.000
_cell.length_b   1.000
_cell.length_c   1.000
_cell.angle_alpha   90.00
_cell.angle_beta   90.00
_cell.angle_gamma   90.00
#
_symmetry.space_group_name_H-M   'P 1'
#
loop_
_entity.id
_entity.type
_entity.pdbx_description
1 polymer ?
#
loop_
_entity_poly.entity_id
_entity_poly.type
_entity_poly.pdbx_seq_one_letter_code
_entity_poly.pdbx_strand_id
1 'polypeptide(L)'
;MFLSLGMNGNLANVLTAFAKVLVLAIFMSFVLLVLQFFFAGAIAGKNPLSSLKNMMPAYFTALGTSSSAAAIPVAYEFSLKNGVSKSVAGFVIPLCATIHLSGSMMKITLFAFAIMFMNGMDIPLA
;
A
#
# COMPACT_ATOMS: atom_id res chain seq x y z
N MET A 1 11.08 -12.66 -21.07
CA MET A 1 10.60 -13.43 -19.89
C MET A 1 9.28 -14.14 -20.19
N PHE A 2 8.14 -13.45 -20.34
CA PHE A 2 6.83 -14.09 -20.57
C PHE A 2 6.73 -15.03 -21.78
N LEU A 3 7.38 -14.69 -22.91
CA LEU A 3 7.45 -15.56 -24.09
C LEU A 3 8.21 -16.88 -23.80
N SER A 4 9.29 -16.80 -23.04
CA SER A 4 10.11 -17.96 -22.66
C SER A 4 9.41 -18.86 -21.63
N LEU A 5 8.51 -18.29 -20.82
CA LEU A 5 7.66 -19.03 -19.88
C LEU A 5 6.55 -19.84 -20.56
N GLY A 6 5.98 -19.32 -21.65
CA GLY A 6 5.03 -20.04 -22.49
C GLY A 6 5.67 -21.21 -23.24
N MET A 7 6.94 -21.07 -23.64
CA MET A 7 7.68 -22.10 -24.38
C MET A 7 8.19 -23.26 -23.50
N ASN A 8 8.44 -23.04 -22.21
CA ASN A 8 9.03 -24.02 -21.30
C ASN A 8 8.00 -24.87 -20.51
N GLY A 9 6.70 -24.72 -20.75
CA GLY A 9 5.65 -25.43 -19.99
C GLY A 9 5.52 -25.03 -18.52
N ASN A 10 6.31 -24.05 -18.05
CA ASN A 10 6.44 -23.65 -16.65
C ASN A 10 5.51 -22.48 -16.26
N LEU A 11 4.60 -22.08 -17.17
CA LEU A 11 3.67 -20.96 -17.00
C LEU A 11 2.81 -21.09 -15.74
N ALA A 12 2.31 -22.29 -15.44
CA ALA A 12 1.46 -22.55 -14.28
C ALA A 12 2.18 -22.29 -12.95
N ASN A 13 3.45 -22.69 -12.85
CA ASN A 13 4.27 -22.48 -11.66
C ASN A 13 4.57 -20.99 -11.44
N VAL A 14 4.84 -20.26 -12.52
CA VAL A 14 5.05 -18.81 -12.45
C VAL A 14 3.77 -18.09 -12.04
N LEU A 15 2.64 -18.36 -12.69
CA LEU A 15 1.37 -17.76 -12.32
C LEU A 15 0.99 -18.04 -10.86
N THR A 16 1.25 -19.26 -10.38
CA THR A 16 1.02 -19.64 -8.99
C THR A 16 1.95 -18.89 -8.03
N ALA A 17 3.23 -18.71 -8.36
CA ALA A 17 4.16 -17.91 -7.56
C ALA A 17 3.74 -16.43 -7.50
N PHE A 18 3.41 -15.81 -8.63
CA PHE A 18 2.91 -14.43 -8.67
C PHE A 18 1.59 -14.27 -7.92
N ALA A 19 0.68 -15.25 -7.97
CA ALA A 19 -0.56 -15.23 -7.20
C ALA A 19 -0.29 -15.24 -5.69
N LYS A 20 0.64 -16.09 -5.21
CA LYS A 20 1.06 -16.11 -3.80
C LYS A 20 1.62 -14.75 -3.36
N VAL A 21 2.48 -14.15 -4.18
CA VAL A 21 3.09 -12.84 -3.92
C VAL A 21 2.04 -11.73 -3.92
N LEU A 22 1.05 -11.79 -4.80
CA LEU A 22 -0.06 -10.84 -4.84
C LEU A 22 -0.91 -10.89 -3.56
N VAL A 23 -1.25 -12.09 -3.09
CA VAL A 23 -1.98 -12.27 -1.82
C VAL A 23 -1.17 -11.71 -0.65
N LEU A 24 0.13 -11.99 -0.62
CA LEU A 24 1.05 -11.44 0.38
C LEU A 24 1.10 -9.91 0.33
N ALA A 25 1.19 -9.32 -0.86
CA ALA A 25 1.19 -7.86 -1.05
C ALA A 25 -0.10 -7.20 -0.54
N ILE A 26 -1.25 -7.81 -0.79
CA ILE A 26 -2.54 -7.33 -0.29
C ILE A 26 -2.56 -7.40 1.24
N PHE A 27 -2.20 -8.56 1.81
CA PHE A 27 -2.12 -8.74 3.25
C PHE A 27 -1.19 -7.72 3.93
N MET A 28 0.02 -7.56 3.41
CA MET A 28 0.99 -6.59 3.91
C MET A 28 0.51 -5.14 3.77
N SER A 29 -0.32 -4.83 2.76
CA SER A 29 -0.93 -3.49 2.64
C SER A 29 -1.86 -3.20 3.82
N PHE A 30 -2.66 -4.17 4.25
CA PHE A 30 -3.50 -4.03 5.45
C PHE A 30 -2.67 -3.93 6.73
N VAL A 31 -1.62 -4.75 6.87
CA VAL A 31 -0.72 -4.70 8.03
C VAL A 31 -0.05 -3.32 8.13
N LEU A 32 0.53 -2.83 7.03
CA LEU A 32 1.18 -1.52 6.98
C LEU A 32 0.19 -0.40 7.36
N LEU A 33 -1.04 -0.45 6.83
CA LEU A 33 -2.08 0.52 7.15
C LEU A 33 -2.44 0.51 8.65
N VAL A 34 -2.67 -0.66 9.23
CA VAL A 34 -2.99 -0.80 10.66
C VAL A 34 -1.84 -0.29 11.52
N LEU A 35 -0.60 -0.64 11.19
CA LEU A 35 0.58 -0.16 11.90
C LEU A 35 0.70 1.37 11.84
N GLN A 36 0.51 1.99 10.67
CA GLN A 36 0.55 3.44 10.54
C GLN A 36 -0.47 4.14 11.44
N PHE A 37 -1.71 3.66 11.49
CA PHE A 37 -2.72 4.23 12.39
C PHE A 37 -2.41 3.97 13.85
N PHE A 38 -1.86 2.80 14.18
CA PHE A 38 -1.48 2.47 15.55
C PHE A 38 -0.38 3.40 16.07
N PHE A 39 0.68 3.60 15.30
CA PHE A 39 1.75 4.54 15.64
C PHE A 39 1.25 5.98 15.70
N ALA A 40 0.45 6.42 14.71
CA ALA A 40 -0.12 7.76 14.73
C ALA A 40 -1.05 7.98 15.93
N GLY A 41 -1.87 6.99 16.27
CA GLY A 41 -2.78 7.03 17.43
C GLY A 41 -2.03 7.06 18.76
N ALA A 42 -0.95 6.26 18.89
CA ALA A 42 -0.10 6.25 20.08
C ALA A 42 0.58 7.61 20.30
N ILE A 43 1.07 8.26 19.24
CA ILE A 43 1.71 9.58 19.33
C ILE A 43 0.68 10.69 19.57
N ALA A 44 -0.48 10.63 18.91
CA ALA A 44 -1.50 11.66 18.99
C ALA A 44 -2.46 11.50 20.18
N GLY A 45 -2.34 10.43 20.98
CA GLY A 45 -3.27 10.11 22.05
C GLY A 45 -4.70 9.80 21.55
N LYS A 46 -4.84 9.32 20.31
CA LYS A 46 -6.14 9.01 19.68
C LYS A 46 -6.31 7.51 19.49
N ASN A 47 -7.56 7.05 19.56
CA ASN A 47 -7.87 5.65 19.29
C ASN A 47 -7.61 5.35 17.79
N PRO A 48 -6.65 4.46 17.46
CA PRO A 48 -6.24 4.21 16.08
C PRO A 48 -7.34 3.55 15.26
N LEU A 49 -8.17 2.70 15.87
CA LEU A 49 -9.29 2.03 15.19
C LEU A 49 -10.40 3.02 14.84
N SER A 50 -10.68 3.99 15.72
CA SER A 50 -11.63 5.06 15.44
C SER A 50 -11.13 5.95 14.28
N SER A 51 -9.86 6.32 14.31
CA SER A 51 -9.25 7.13 13.25
C SER A 51 -9.23 6.41 11.90
N LEU A 52 -8.92 5.12 11.88
CA LEU A 52 -8.95 4.29 10.68
C LEU A 52 -10.38 4.13 10.14
N LYS A 53 -11.35 3.83 11.01
CA LYS A 53 -12.76 3.70 10.64
C LYS A 53 -13.30 4.97 9.99
N ASN A 54 -12.93 6.13 10.50
CA ASN A 54 -13.34 7.41 9.94
C ASN A 54 -12.74 7.66 8.55
N MET A 55 -11.56 7.13 8.26
CA MET A 55 -10.89 7.26 6.96
C MET A 55 -11.38 6.28 5.89
N MET A 56 -12.27 5.33 6.22
CA MET A 56 -12.76 4.31 5.29
C MET A 56 -13.30 4.87 3.96
N PRO A 57 -14.05 5.99 3.91
CA PRO A 57 -14.51 6.56 2.65
C PRO A 57 -13.35 6.93 1.71
N ALA A 58 -12.27 7.50 2.23
CA ALA A 58 -11.09 7.84 1.43
C ALA A 58 -10.42 6.58 0.86
N TYR A 59 -10.33 5.50 1.64
CA TYR A 59 -9.78 4.22 1.18
C TYR A 59 -10.66 3.56 0.12
N PHE A 60 -11.99 3.60 0.27
CA PHE A 60 -12.91 3.09 -0.76
C PHE A 60 -12.85 3.93 -2.05
N THR A 61 -12.74 5.25 -1.95
CA THR A 61 -12.52 6.10 -3.12
C THR A 61 -11.20 5.76 -3.82
N ALA A 62 -10.10 5.61 -3.06
CA ALA A 62 -8.80 5.25 -3.62
C ALA A 62 -8.83 3.87 -4.31
N LEU A 63 -9.47 2.87 -3.69
CA LEU A 63 -9.63 1.54 -4.27
C LEU A 63 -10.53 1.55 -5.52
N GLY A 64 -11.68 2.22 -5.45
CA GLY A 64 -12.64 2.27 -6.55
C GLY A 64 -12.13 3.04 -7.77
N THR A 65 -11.34 4.09 -7.55
CA THR A 65 -10.76 4.90 -8.63
C THR A 65 -9.37 4.43 -9.06
N SER A 66 -8.70 3.62 -8.23
CA SER A 66 -7.29 3.26 -8.39
C SER A 66 -6.35 4.48 -8.51
N SER A 67 -6.73 5.63 -7.94
CA SER A 67 -5.99 6.90 -8.05
C SER A 67 -5.87 7.63 -6.71
N SER A 68 -4.63 7.89 -6.29
CA SER A 68 -4.35 8.69 -5.09
C SER A 68 -4.85 10.13 -5.23
N ALA A 69 -4.72 10.73 -6.42
CA ALA A 69 -5.14 12.11 -6.68
C ALA A 69 -6.67 12.26 -6.55
N ALA A 70 -7.43 11.27 -7.00
CA ALA A 70 -8.89 11.25 -6.86
C ALA A 70 -9.35 11.13 -5.40
N ALA A 71 -8.53 10.55 -4.52
CA ALA A 71 -8.84 10.40 -3.11
C ALA A 71 -8.51 11.65 -2.26
N ILE A 72 -7.76 12.64 -2.79
CA ILE A 72 -7.32 13.83 -2.03
C ILE A 72 -8.49 14.57 -1.35
N PRO A 73 -9.60 14.91 -2.05
CA PRO A 73 -10.68 15.67 -1.43
C PRO A 73 -11.34 14.92 -0.26
N VAL A 74 -11.55 13.61 -0.44
CA VAL A 74 -12.18 12.74 0.57
C VAL A 74 -11.23 12.52 1.74
N ALA A 75 -9.94 12.25 1.48
CA ALA A 75 -8.93 12.11 2.52
C ALA A 75 -8.80 13.38 3.36
N TYR A 76 -8.86 14.55 2.73
CA TYR A 76 -8.85 15.84 3.42
C TYR A 76 -10.03 16.00 4.37
N GLU A 77 -11.26 15.81 3.88
CA GLU A 77 -12.47 15.95 4.69
C GLU A 77 -12.47 15.03 5.92
N PHE A 78 -12.14 13.75 5.73
CA PHE A 78 -12.16 12.78 6.82
C PHE A 78 -10.95 12.89 7.76
N SER A 79 -9.83 13.47 7.31
CA SER A 79 -8.72 13.84 8.20
C SER A 79 -9.11 14.98 9.15
N LEU A 80 -9.90 15.95 8.70
CA LEU A 80 -10.44 17.00 9.58
C LEU A 80 -11.40 16.42 10.63
N LYS A 81 -12.22 15.43 10.25
CA LYS A 81 -13.08 14.70 11.21
C LYS A 81 -12.26 13.91 12.23
N ASN A 82 -11.04 13.50 11.87
CA ASN A 82 -10.06 12.94 12.81
C ASN A 82 -9.35 14.01 13.67
N GLY A 83 -9.77 15.27 13.59
CA GLY A 83 -9.23 16.39 14.37
C GLY A 83 -7.83 16.83 13.96
N VAL A 84 -7.44 16.60 12.70
CA VAL A 84 -6.23 17.20 12.11
C VAL A 84 -6.54 18.67 11.78
N SER A 85 -5.59 19.58 12.00
CA SER A 85 -5.78 20.99 11.69
C SER A 85 -5.88 21.22 10.17
N LYS A 86 -6.65 22.22 9.75
CA LYS A 86 -6.87 22.55 8.32
C LYS A 86 -5.56 22.84 7.59
N SER A 87 -4.64 23.58 8.21
CA SER A 87 -3.34 23.91 7.63
C SER A 87 -2.47 22.67 7.40
N VAL A 88 -2.42 21.76 8.38
CA VAL A 88 -1.65 20.52 8.27
C VAL A 88 -2.27 19.61 7.23
N ALA A 89 -3.59 19.36 7.28
CA ALA A 89 -4.28 18.52 6.31
C ALA A 89 -4.16 19.07 4.87
N GLY A 90 -4.31 20.39 4.70
CA GLY A 90 -4.27 21.06 3.41
C GLY A 90 -2.89 21.03 2.73
N PHE A 91 -1.81 20.94 3.51
CA PHE A 91 -0.46 20.80 2.98
C PHE A 91 -0.02 19.34 2.84
N VAL A 92 -0.18 18.55 3.90
CA VAL A 92 0.39 17.19 3.99
C VAL A 92 -0.33 16.21 3.08
N ILE A 93 -1.66 16.28 2.94
CA ILE A 93 -2.41 15.29 2.15
C ILE A 93 -2.07 15.37 0.65
N PRO A 94 -2.11 16.56 0.00
CA PRO A 94 -1.71 16.66 -1.40
C PRO A 94 -0.24 16.30 -1.64
N LEU A 95 0.66 16.70 -0.71
CA LEU A 95 2.08 16.36 -0.78
C LEU A 95 2.30 14.84 -0.70
N CYS A 96 1.74 14.20 0.32
CA CYS A 96 1.90 12.76 0.55
C CYS A 96 1.21 11.90 -0.52
N ALA A 97 0.19 12.43 -1.23
CA ALA A 97 -0.41 11.74 -2.36
C ALA A 97 0.58 11.45 -3.51
N THR A 98 1.71 12.18 -3.58
CA THR A 98 2.75 11.99 -4.60
C THR A 98 4.04 11.39 -4.04
N ILE A 99 4.47 11.79 -2.83
CA ILE A 99 5.78 11.37 -2.30
C ILE A 99 5.71 10.19 -1.32
N HIS A 100 4.59 9.98 -0.62
CA HIS A 100 4.47 8.94 0.39
C HIS A 100 3.83 7.68 -0.22
N LEU A 101 4.60 7.00 -1.08
CA LEU A 101 4.13 5.83 -1.84
C LEU A 101 4.47 4.50 -1.15
N SER A 102 4.30 4.40 0.18
CA SER A 102 4.74 3.25 0.98
C SER A 102 4.19 1.91 0.46
N GLY A 103 2.91 1.88 0.09
CA GLY A 103 2.26 0.69 -0.48
C GLY A 103 2.87 0.27 -1.83
N SER A 104 3.19 1.23 -2.70
CA SER A 104 3.84 0.95 -3.99
C SER A 104 5.27 0.47 -3.80
N MET A 105 6.04 1.12 -2.93
CA MET A 105 7.43 0.73 -2.63
C MET A 105 7.50 -0.70 -2.09
N MET A 106 6.61 -1.05 -1.16
CA MET A 106 6.51 -2.40 -0.61
C MET A 106 6.16 -3.44 -1.69
N LYS A 107 5.19 -3.15 -2.57
CA LYS A 107 4.81 -4.04 -3.68
C LYS A 107 5.94 -4.23 -4.68
N ILE A 108 6.56 -3.15 -5.15
CA ILE A 108 7.68 -3.21 -6.12
C ILE A 108 8.82 -4.05 -5.54
N THR A 109 9.18 -3.79 -4.28
CA THR A 109 10.21 -4.53 -3.56
C THR A 109 9.86 -6.02 -3.46
N LEU A 110 8.63 -6.35 -3.05
CA LEU A 110 8.18 -7.72 -2.92
C LEU A 110 8.20 -8.48 -4.25
N PHE A 111 7.74 -7.86 -5.34
CA PHE A 111 7.78 -8.46 -6.68
C PHE A 111 9.21 -8.61 -7.19
N ALA A 112 10.10 -7.65 -6.93
CA ALA A 112 11.51 -7.77 -7.28
C ALA A 112 12.15 -8.97 -6.56
N PHE A 113 11.99 -9.08 -5.24
CA PHE A 113 12.49 -10.23 -4.48
C PHE A 113 11.87 -11.56 -4.93
N ALA A 114 10.58 -11.59 -5.28
CA ALA A 114 9.95 -12.79 -5.81
C ALA A 114 10.60 -13.26 -7.11
N ILE A 115 10.89 -12.33 -8.03
CA ILE A 115 11.60 -12.64 -9.28
C ILE A 115 13.01 -13.16 -8.97
N MET A 116 13.73 -12.52 -8.05
CA MET A 116 15.08 -12.97 -7.64
C MET A 116 15.05 -14.39 -7.08
N PHE A 117 14.14 -14.65 -6.16
CA PHE A 117 13.94 -15.95 -5.54
C PHE A 117 13.59 -17.05 -6.56
N MET A 118 12.69 -16.75 -7.50
CA MET A 118 12.29 -17.71 -8.54
C MET A 118 13.40 -18.05 -9.55
N ASN A 119 14.34 -17.13 -9.76
CA ASN A 119 15.46 -17.33 -10.69
C ASN A 119 16.72 -17.83 -9.97
N GLY A 120 16.65 -18.13 -8.66
CA GLY A 120 17.82 -18.55 -7.88
C GLY A 120 18.92 -17.49 -7.84
N MET A 121 18.58 -16.21 -8.00
CA MET A 121 19.53 -15.11 -7.90
C MET A 121 19.83 -14.85 -6.42
N ASP A 122 21.10 -14.55 -6.13
CA ASP A 122 21.51 -14.18 -4.77
C ASP A 122 20.70 -12.97 -4.29
N ILE A 123 20.14 -13.12 -3.09
CA ILE A 123 19.38 -12.06 -2.42
C ILE A 123 20.37 -11.34 -1.51
N PRO A 124 20.89 -10.16 -1.89
CA PRO A 124 21.77 -9.42 -1.01
C PRO A 124 20.99 -9.05 0.25
N LEU A 125 21.45 -9.57 1.39
CA LEU A 125 21.05 -9.02 2.68
C LEU A 125 21.71 -7.64 2.76
N ALA A 126 20.88 -6.61 2.97
CA ALA A 126 21.32 -5.23 3.06
C ALA A 126 22.47 -5.04 4.07
#